data_AF-A0A412TXB5-F1
#
_entry.id   AF-A0A412TXB5-F1
#
_cell.length_a   1.000
_cell.length_b   1.000
_cell.length_c   1.000
_cell.angle_alpha   90.00
_cell.angle_beta   90.00
_cell.angle_gamma   90.00
#
_symmetry.space_group_name_H-M   'P 1'
#
loop_
_entity.id
_entity.type
_entity.pdbx_description
1 polymer ?
#
loop_
_entity_poly.entity_id
_entity_poly.type
_entity_poly.pdbx_seq_one_letter_code
_entity_poly.pdbx_strand_id
1 'polypeptide(L)'
;MEKIFTLSKYSIITKLEADDNYMLVHGYTGAVDIVSKEVGKSLNTMKIFSKKNVPFSENTFDILVSRGYLTNKTQEQEQEYVTRMGNVMYKLNKVNDVYMFLVAYDCNFRCPYCFEETIAKKGNQWSRKVFTKDMVDKAYNAMNQIWSGRKQPTSSIILYGGEPLLASNKDIVSYIVNKGVDLGYKFDAITNGYDLDHFEDMLGPNRIEKLQITIDGTKDRHNLTRIHYKENNANQQLKTSSDS
;
A
#
# COMPACT_ATOMS: atom_id res chain seq x y z
N MET A 1 9.19 -47.78 4.30
CA MET A 1 7.86 -47.32 3.87
C MET A 1 8.06 -46.12 2.95
N GLU A 2 7.47 -46.15 1.75
CA GLU A 2 7.48 -45.01 0.83
C GLU A 2 6.65 -43.87 1.43
N LYS A 3 7.17 -42.64 1.43
CA LYS A 3 6.43 -41.48 1.94
C LYS A 3 5.30 -41.15 0.97
N ILE A 4 4.11 -40.98 1.52
CA ILE A 4 2.90 -40.59 0.80
C ILE A 4 2.76 -39.07 0.88
N PHE A 5 2.39 -38.45 -0.25
CA PHE A 5 2.15 -37.02 -0.37
C PHE A 5 0.73 -36.77 -0.87
N THR A 6 0.18 -35.61 -0.51
CA THR A 6 -1.07 -35.08 -1.02
C THR A 6 -0.82 -33.70 -1.60
N LEU A 7 -1.75 -33.22 -2.44
CA LEU A 7 -1.76 -31.81 -2.84
C LEU A 7 -1.97 -30.95 -1.59
N SER A 8 -1.13 -29.94 -1.39
CA SER A 8 -1.33 -28.98 -0.30
C SER A 8 -2.66 -28.26 -0.46
N LYS A 9 -3.38 -28.06 0.65
CA LYS A 9 -4.63 -27.27 0.68
C LYS A 9 -4.42 -25.82 0.22
N TYR A 10 -3.19 -25.32 0.27
CA TYR A 10 -2.82 -23.97 -0.09
C TYR A 10 -2.32 -23.85 -1.54
N SER A 11 -2.44 -24.92 -2.33
CA SER A 11 -2.15 -24.90 -3.77
C SER A 11 -3.37 -24.44 -4.56
N ILE A 12 -3.19 -23.42 -5.40
CA ILE A 12 -4.15 -22.96 -6.38
C ILE A 12 -3.64 -23.40 -7.75
N ILE A 13 -4.49 -24.06 -8.52
CA ILE A 13 -4.17 -24.60 -9.85
C ILE A 13 -5.14 -23.97 -10.83
N THR A 14 -4.63 -23.27 -11.84
CA THR A 14 -5.46 -22.68 -12.90
C THR A 14 -4.94 -23.04 -14.28
N LYS A 15 -5.85 -23.31 -15.22
CA LYS A 15 -5.46 -23.53 -16.62
C LYS A 15 -5.15 -22.17 -17.27
N LEU A 16 -4.07 -22.10 -18.04
CA LEU A 16 -3.77 -20.90 -18.82
C LEU A 16 -4.69 -20.81 -20.05
N GLU A 17 -5.02 -19.59 -20.45
CA GLU A 17 -5.84 -19.35 -21.65
C GLU A 17 -5.02 -19.40 -22.94
N ALA A 18 -3.74 -18.97 -22.87
CA ALA A 18 -2.85 -18.86 -24.01
C ALA A 18 -2.38 -20.22 -24.56
N ASP A 19 -2.33 -21.25 -23.72
CA ASP A 19 -1.93 -22.60 -24.08
C ASP A 19 -2.62 -23.67 -23.21
N ASP A 20 -2.20 -24.93 -23.36
CA ASP A 20 -2.77 -26.05 -22.62
C ASP A 20 -2.09 -26.31 -21.25
N ASN A 21 -1.18 -25.44 -20.82
CA ASN A 21 -0.46 -25.54 -19.56
C ASN A 21 -1.30 -25.04 -18.37
N TYR A 22 -0.79 -25.30 -17.17
CA TYR A 22 -1.39 -24.88 -15.91
C TYR A 22 -0.43 -24.00 -15.12
N MET A 23 -0.96 -22.98 -14.47
CA MET A 23 -0.24 -22.19 -13.47
C MET A 23 -0.55 -22.72 -12.07
N LEU A 24 0.49 -22.94 -11.28
CA LEU A 24 0.43 -23.31 -9.88
C LEU A 24 0.83 -22.11 -9.02
N VAL A 25 0.04 -21.81 -7.99
CA VAL A 25 0.36 -20.79 -6.99
C VAL A 25 0.22 -21.40 -5.61
N HIS A 26 1.25 -21.31 -4.78
CA HIS A 26 1.20 -21.83 -3.42
C HIS A 26 1.09 -20.70 -2.39
N GLY A 27 -0.01 -20.67 -1.64
CA GLY A 27 -0.49 -19.50 -0.91
C GLY A 27 0.44 -18.97 0.17
N TYR A 28 1.17 -19.81 0.91
CA TYR A 28 2.04 -19.36 1.99
C TYR A 28 3.53 -19.45 1.70
N THR A 29 3.95 -20.16 0.65
CA THR A 29 5.36 -20.14 0.21
C THR A 29 5.60 -19.06 -0.84
N GLY A 30 4.55 -18.59 -1.51
CA GLY A 30 4.64 -17.65 -2.62
C GLY A 30 5.17 -18.27 -3.91
N ALA A 31 5.32 -19.61 -3.97
CA ALA A 31 5.81 -20.28 -5.16
C ALA A 31 4.81 -20.11 -6.32
N VAL A 32 5.35 -19.78 -7.50
CA VAL A 32 4.59 -19.66 -8.75
C VAL A 32 5.31 -20.43 -9.84
N ASP A 33 4.58 -21.30 -10.55
CA ASP A 33 5.11 -22.17 -11.60
C ASP A 33 4.13 -22.35 -12.75
N ILE A 34 4.66 -22.54 -13.94
CA ILE A 34 3.90 -23.06 -15.08
C ILE A 34 4.31 -24.52 -15.27
N VAL A 35 3.33 -25.40 -15.36
CA VAL A 35 3.52 -26.84 -15.53
C VAL A 35 2.75 -27.34 -16.75
N SER A 36 3.23 -28.45 -17.32
CA SER A 36 2.58 -29.07 -18.47
C SER A 36 1.14 -29.46 -18.18
N LYS A 37 0.34 -29.59 -19.25
CA LYS A 37 -1.03 -30.13 -19.20
C LYS A 37 -1.14 -31.42 -18.39
N GLU A 38 -0.17 -32.32 -18.55
CA GLU A 38 -0.11 -33.61 -17.86
C GLU A 38 0.01 -33.41 -16.35
N VAL A 39 1.02 -32.66 -15.89
CA VAL A 39 1.23 -32.38 -14.47
C VAL A 39 0.01 -31.68 -13.86
N GLY A 40 -0.50 -30.63 -14.50
CA GLY A 40 -1.63 -29.86 -13.99
C GLY A 40 -2.92 -30.68 -13.90
N LYS A 41 -3.19 -31.57 -14.86
CA LYS A 41 -4.32 -32.51 -14.77
C LYS A 41 -4.13 -33.51 -13.65
N SER A 42 -2.95 -34.10 -13.52
CA SER A 42 -2.66 -35.07 -12.46
C SER A 42 -2.88 -34.48 -11.08
N LEU A 43 -2.38 -33.26 -10.84
CA LEU A 43 -2.57 -32.56 -9.57
C LEU A 43 -4.05 -32.30 -9.23
N ASN A 44 -4.91 -32.07 -10.24
CA ASN A 44 -6.36 -31.87 -10.04
C ASN A 44 -7.14 -33.18 -9.82
N THR A 45 -6.70 -34.28 -10.42
CA THR A 45 -7.46 -35.55 -10.41
C THR A 45 -7.00 -36.54 -9.35
N MET A 46 -5.71 -36.56 -9.02
CA MET A 46 -5.13 -37.52 -8.07
C MET A 46 -5.22 -36.97 -6.65
N LYS A 47 -5.50 -37.86 -5.69
CA LYS A 47 -5.55 -37.50 -4.26
C LYS A 47 -4.25 -37.81 -3.52
N ILE A 48 -3.54 -38.83 -3.98
CA ILE A 48 -2.37 -39.40 -3.32
C ILE A 48 -1.25 -39.50 -4.36
N PHE A 49 -0.06 -39.07 -3.97
CA PHE A 49 1.14 -39.05 -4.78
C PHE A 49 2.25 -39.79 -4.06
N SER A 50 3.03 -40.56 -4.82
CA SER A 50 4.32 -41.07 -4.38
C SER A 50 5.31 -40.92 -5.52
N LYS A 51 6.61 -40.92 -5.22
CA LYS A 51 7.65 -40.65 -6.23
C LYS A 51 7.60 -41.65 -7.40
N LYS A 52 7.19 -42.89 -7.12
CA LYS A 52 7.03 -43.95 -8.14
C LYS A 52 5.66 -44.00 -8.79
N ASN A 53 4.68 -43.26 -8.27
CA ASN A 53 3.28 -43.31 -8.70
C ASN A 53 2.81 -41.93 -9.16
N VAL A 54 3.44 -41.41 -10.21
CA VAL A 54 3.07 -40.16 -10.88
C VAL A 54 3.33 -40.28 -12.38
N PRO A 55 2.53 -39.62 -13.24
CA PRO A 55 2.73 -39.63 -14.69
C PRO A 55 3.74 -38.56 -15.14
N PHE A 56 4.68 -38.18 -14.29
CA PHE A 56 5.70 -37.17 -14.61
C PHE A 56 7.04 -37.54 -13.95
N SER A 57 8.11 -36.85 -14.34
CA SER A 57 9.46 -37.22 -13.92
C SER A 57 9.65 -37.13 -12.40
N GLU A 58 10.55 -37.97 -11.87
CA GLU A 58 10.98 -37.90 -10.47
C GLU A 58 11.54 -36.52 -10.08
N ASN A 59 12.21 -35.85 -11.01
CA ASN A 59 12.70 -34.48 -10.82
C ASN A 59 11.53 -33.48 -10.68
N THR A 60 10.49 -33.62 -11.50
CA THR A 60 9.26 -32.81 -11.38
C THR A 60 8.61 -33.04 -10.02
N PHE A 61 8.55 -34.30 -9.56
CA PHE A 61 8.03 -34.63 -8.23
C PHE A 61 8.83 -33.92 -7.11
N ASP A 62 10.16 -34.00 -7.15
CA ASP A 62 11.03 -33.38 -6.15
C ASP A 62 10.86 -31.84 -6.13
N ILE A 63 10.73 -31.22 -7.32
CA ILE A 63 10.44 -29.79 -7.44
C ILE A 63 9.09 -29.45 -6.80
N LEU A 64 8.03 -30.20 -7.12
CA LEU A 64 6.70 -29.97 -6.57
C LEU A 64 6.67 -30.10 -5.03
N VAL A 65 7.42 -31.04 -4.46
CA VAL A 65 7.57 -31.18 -3.01
C VAL A 65 8.36 -30.02 -2.42
N SER A 66 9.50 -29.67 -3.00
CA SER A 66 10.37 -28.61 -2.47
C SER A 66 9.68 -27.23 -2.46
N ARG A 67 8.78 -26.99 -3.41
CA ARG A 67 8.04 -25.72 -3.56
C ARG A 67 6.75 -25.68 -2.73
N GLY A 68 6.35 -26.81 -2.15
CA GLY A 68 5.22 -26.95 -1.23
C GLY A 68 3.92 -27.44 -1.87
N TYR A 69 3.86 -27.61 -3.20
CA TYR A 69 2.65 -28.09 -3.88
C TYR A 69 2.25 -29.50 -3.44
N LEU A 70 3.24 -30.39 -3.27
CA LEU A 70 3.04 -31.71 -2.70
C LEU A 70 3.62 -31.76 -1.28
N THR A 71 2.84 -32.28 -0.35
CA THR A 71 3.22 -32.30 1.07
C THR A 71 2.85 -33.62 1.71
N ASN A 72 3.64 -34.05 2.70
CA ASN A 72 3.33 -35.20 3.54
C ASN A 72 2.74 -34.77 4.89
N LYS A 73 2.37 -33.49 5.03
CA LYS A 73 1.70 -32.94 6.20
C LYS A 73 0.22 -33.29 6.16
N THR A 74 -0.38 -33.46 7.33
CA THR A 74 -1.85 -33.45 7.43
C THR A 74 -2.36 -32.03 7.23
N GLN A 75 -3.65 -31.90 6.93
CA GLN A 75 -4.28 -30.59 6.78
C GLN A 75 -4.15 -29.74 8.06
N GLU A 76 -4.25 -30.37 9.24
CA GLU A 76 -4.09 -29.69 10.53
C GLU A 76 -2.67 -29.16 10.71
N GLN A 77 -1.64 -29.92 10.30
CA GLN A 77 -0.25 -29.50 10.37
C GLN A 77 0.05 -28.33 9.41
N GLU A 78 -0.54 -28.33 8.22
CA GLU A 78 -0.44 -27.18 7.31
C GLU A 78 -1.13 -25.94 7.89
N GLN A 79 -2.32 -26.12 8.47
CA GLN A 79 -3.06 -25.03 9.10
C GLN A 79 -2.29 -24.45 10.29
N GLU A 80 -1.70 -25.29 11.14
CA GLU A 80 -0.86 -24.85 12.26
C GLU A 80 0.36 -24.06 11.77
N TYR A 81 1.00 -24.51 10.69
CA TYR A 81 2.11 -23.80 10.07
C TYR A 81 1.70 -22.40 9.60
N VAL A 82 0.56 -22.29 8.90
CA VAL A 82 0.02 -21.00 8.44
C VAL A 82 -0.39 -20.12 9.61
N THR A 83 -1.03 -20.66 10.64
CA THR A 83 -1.38 -19.92 11.87
C THR A 83 -0.12 -19.36 12.54
N ARG A 84 0.95 -20.15 12.63
CA ARG A 84 2.23 -19.69 13.18
C ARG A 84 2.82 -18.56 12.35
N MET A 85 2.83 -18.68 11.03
CA MET A 85 3.27 -17.60 10.13
C MET A 85 2.44 -16.33 10.32
N GLY A 86 1.11 -16.46 10.34
CA GLY A 86 0.19 -15.35 10.57
C GLY A 86 0.45 -14.65 11.90
N ASN A 87 0.72 -15.41 12.96
CA ASN A 87 1.08 -14.85 14.28
C ASN A 87 2.42 -14.09 14.26
N VAL A 88 3.42 -14.59 13.54
CA VAL A 88 4.70 -13.88 13.36
C VAL A 88 4.47 -12.58 12.58
N MET A 89 3.77 -12.64 11.45
CA MET A 89 3.45 -11.46 10.63
C MET A 89 2.65 -10.42 11.43
N TYR A 90 1.67 -10.86 12.22
CA TYR A 90 0.90 -9.98 13.10
C TYR A 90 1.80 -9.26 14.11
N LYS A 91 2.72 -9.98 14.75
CA LYS A 91 3.68 -9.40 15.72
C LYS A 91 4.64 -8.41 15.05
N LEU A 92 5.12 -8.71 13.84
CA LEU A 92 6.00 -7.82 13.08
C LEU A 92 5.27 -6.54 12.63
N ASN A 93 4.01 -6.66 12.19
CA ASN A 93 3.22 -5.52 11.73
C ASN A 93 2.61 -4.68 12.85
N LYS A 94 2.63 -5.15 14.10
CA LYS A 94 2.19 -4.37 15.27
C LYS A 94 3.04 -3.12 15.53
N VAL A 95 4.17 -2.95 14.82
CA VAL A 95 5.14 -1.87 15.01
C VAL A 95 4.93 -0.71 14.01
N ASN A 96 3.94 -0.78 13.12
CA ASN A 96 3.77 0.18 12.02
C ASN A 96 2.51 1.06 12.17
N ASP A 97 2.15 1.46 13.39
CA ASP A 97 1.10 2.46 13.55
C ASP A 97 1.63 3.80 13.02
N VAL A 98 1.06 4.26 11.90
CA VAL A 98 1.40 5.54 11.27
C VAL A 98 0.34 6.56 11.62
N TYR A 99 0.77 7.77 12.00
CA TYR A 99 -0.14 8.89 12.14
C TYR A 99 -0.33 9.60 10.81
N MET A 100 -1.58 9.88 10.47
CA MET A 100 -1.94 10.68 9.30
C MET A 100 -2.79 11.86 9.74
N PHE A 101 -2.33 13.07 9.46
CA PHE A 101 -3.07 14.30 9.74
C PHE A 101 -3.81 14.73 8.47
N LEU A 102 -5.14 14.74 8.55
CA LEU A 102 -6.01 15.34 7.53
C LEU A 102 -5.97 16.86 7.68
N VAL A 103 -4.93 17.49 7.13
CA VAL A 103 -4.63 18.92 7.33
C VAL A 103 -5.72 19.80 6.76
N ALA A 104 -6.22 19.47 5.56
CA ALA A 104 -7.23 20.24 4.87
C ALA A 104 -8.22 19.32 4.16
N TYR A 105 -9.49 19.71 4.13
CA TYR A 105 -10.48 19.15 3.22
C TYR A 105 -10.61 19.97 1.93
N ASP A 106 -9.85 21.07 1.79
CA ASP A 106 -9.78 21.84 0.54
C ASP A 106 -8.69 21.28 -0.38
N CYS A 107 -8.88 21.42 -1.69
CA CYS A 107 -7.91 21.06 -2.72
C CYS A 107 -8.06 22.04 -3.88
N ASN A 108 -6.98 22.27 -4.61
CA ASN A 108 -6.98 23.03 -5.85
C ASN A 108 -7.33 22.17 -7.08
N PHE A 109 -7.43 20.85 -6.94
CA PHE A 109 -7.89 19.96 -8.01
C PHE A 109 -9.27 19.34 -7.74
N ARG A 110 -9.99 18.96 -8.81
CA ARG A 110 -11.32 18.34 -8.81
C ARG A 110 -11.25 16.97 -9.51
N CYS A 111 -10.38 16.11 -8.99
CA CYS A 111 -10.14 14.80 -9.62
C CYS A 111 -11.41 13.93 -9.55
N PRO A 112 -11.88 13.35 -10.67
CA PRO A 112 -13.14 12.61 -10.74
C PRO A 112 -13.09 11.24 -10.04
N TYR A 113 -11.90 10.78 -9.65
CA TYR A 113 -11.70 9.57 -8.86
C TYR A 113 -11.45 9.87 -7.37
N CYS A 114 -11.54 11.14 -6.94
CA CYS A 114 -11.25 11.52 -5.57
C CYS A 114 -12.35 11.03 -4.64
N PHE A 115 -12.02 10.20 -3.63
CA PHE A 115 -13.01 9.73 -2.66
C PHE A 115 -13.63 10.87 -1.82
N GLU A 116 -12.92 11.99 -1.67
CA GLU A 116 -13.43 13.20 -1.01
C GLU A 116 -14.48 13.94 -1.85
N GLU A 117 -14.61 13.64 -3.14
CA GLU A 117 -15.64 14.24 -4.01
C GLU A 117 -17.06 14.01 -3.48
N THR A 118 -17.30 12.82 -2.92
CA THR A 118 -18.56 12.45 -2.27
C THR A 118 -18.86 13.31 -1.04
N ILE A 119 -17.82 13.65 -0.27
CA ILE A 119 -17.90 14.56 0.90
C ILE A 119 -18.11 16.01 0.42
N ALA A 120 -17.54 16.36 -0.73
CA ALA A 120 -17.66 17.66 -1.37
C ALA A 120 -18.92 17.85 -2.24
N LYS A 121 -19.91 16.94 -2.14
CA LYS A 121 -21.15 16.92 -2.95
C LYS A 121 -20.88 17.09 -4.46
N LYS A 122 -20.07 16.21 -5.06
CA LYS A 122 -19.71 16.27 -6.50
C LYS A 122 -18.99 17.58 -6.89
N GLY A 123 -18.13 18.07 -5.99
CA GLY A 123 -17.34 19.29 -6.22
C GLY A 123 -18.04 20.62 -5.92
N ASN A 124 -19.34 20.63 -5.60
CA ASN A 124 -20.12 21.85 -5.39
C ASN A 124 -20.00 22.45 -3.97
N GLN A 125 -19.53 21.68 -2.98
CA GLN A 125 -19.36 22.13 -1.60
C GLN A 125 -18.08 21.53 -1.00
N TRP A 126 -16.92 21.87 -1.58
CA TRP A 126 -15.64 21.57 -0.94
C TRP A 126 -15.56 22.27 0.42
N SER A 127 -15.33 21.48 1.47
CA SER A 127 -15.22 22.03 2.82
C SER A 127 -13.88 22.74 2.93
N ARG A 128 -13.87 24.06 3.04
CA ARG A 128 -12.65 24.86 3.31
C ARG A 128 -12.14 24.69 4.75
N LYS A 129 -12.47 23.57 5.38
CA LYS A 129 -12.01 23.25 6.72
C LYS A 129 -10.56 22.83 6.64
N VAL A 130 -9.77 23.49 7.45
CA VAL A 130 -8.35 23.25 7.64
C VAL A 130 -8.14 23.07 9.14
N PHE A 131 -7.14 22.29 9.52
CA PHE A 131 -6.68 22.19 10.90
C PHE A 131 -6.54 23.58 11.53
N THR A 132 -7.04 23.74 12.74
CA THR A 132 -6.74 24.92 13.57
C THR A 132 -5.57 24.59 14.49
N LYS A 133 -4.89 25.62 15.02
CA LYS A 133 -3.80 25.41 16.00
C LYS A 133 -4.27 24.64 17.24
N ASP A 134 -5.49 24.92 17.72
CA ASP A 134 -6.11 24.17 18.82
C ASP A 134 -6.33 22.69 18.47
N MET A 135 -6.76 22.37 17.24
CA MET A 135 -6.88 20.98 16.79
C MET A 135 -5.52 20.28 16.72
N VAL A 136 -4.48 20.98 16.23
CA VAL A 136 -3.10 20.47 16.21
C VAL A 136 -2.62 20.14 17.62
N ASP A 137 -2.85 21.04 18.56
CA ASP A 137 -2.46 20.86 19.96
C ASP A 137 -3.17 19.66 20.58
N LYS A 138 -4.48 19.53 20.35
CA LYS A 138 -5.28 18.38 20.79
C LYS A 138 -4.83 17.09 20.13
N ALA A 139 -4.46 17.10 18.85
CA ALA A 139 -3.96 15.92 18.15
C ALA A 139 -2.65 15.42 18.77
N TYR A 140 -1.67 16.30 18.98
CA TYR A 140 -0.42 15.92 19.65
C TYR A 140 -0.64 15.44 21.09
N ASN A 141 -1.53 16.09 21.84
CA ASN A 141 -1.88 15.65 23.18
C ASN A 141 -2.52 14.25 23.18
N ALA A 142 -3.43 13.98 22.24
CA ALA A 142 -4.05 12.67 22.09
C ALA A 142 -3.00 11.60 21.72
N MET A 143 -2.10 11.90 20.78
CA MET A 143 -0.98 11.01 20.43
C MET A 143 -0.13 10.67 21.65
N ASN A 144 0.25 11.67 22.45
CA ASN A 144 1.02 11.46 23.67
C ASN A 144 0.26 10.59 24.69
N GLN A 145 -1.05 10.80 24.87
CA GLN A 145 -1.88 9.99 25.76
C GLN A 145 -1.98 8.53 25.30
N ILE A 146 -2.11 8.28 23.99
CA ILE A 146 -2.17 6.93 23.41
C ILE A 146 -0.88 6.15 23.71
N TRP A 147 0.28 6.83 23.71
CA TRP A 147 1.59 6.21 23.93
C TRP A 147 2.15 6.37 25.34
N SER A 148 1.40 6.96 26.28
CA SER A 148 1.88 7.15 27.65
C SER A 148 2.26 5.80 28.28
N GLY A 149 3.54 5.66 28.67
CA GLY A 149 4.10 4.42 29.23
C GLY A 149 4.42 3.33 28.20
N ARG A 150 4.39 3.62 26.89
CA ARG A 150 4.71 2.69 25.80
C ARG A 150 5.80 3.28 24.89
N LYS A 151 6.53 2.41 24.20
CA LYS A 151 7.43 2.87 23.13
C LYS A 151 6.57 3.35 21.95
N GLN A 152 6.80 4.58 21.52
CA GLN A 152 6.18 5.15 20.33
C GLN A 152 6.51 4.29 19.09
N PRO A 153 5.51 3.94 18.27
CA PRO A 153 5.66 2.97 17.18
C PRO A 153 6.35 3.58 15.96
N THR A 154 6.13 4.87 15.71
CA THR A 154 6.64 5.62 14.56
C THR A 154 7.12 7.00 14.99
N SER A 155 8.18 7.49 14.35
CA SER A 155 8.56 8.90 14.42
C SER A 155 8.02 9.72 13.24
N SER A 156 7.30 9.13 12.29
CA SER A 156 6.77 9.85 11.12
C SER A 156 5.26 10.12 11.21
N ILE A 157 4.87 11.34 10.84
CA ILE A 157 3.49 11.78 10.64
C ILE A 157 3.29 12.11 9.15
N ILE A 158 2.28 11.51 8.51
CA ILE A 158 1.91 11.79 7.12
C ILE A 158 0.93 12.97 7.09
N LEU A 159 1.28 14.02 6.36
CA LEU A 159 0.36 15.10 6.02
C LEU A 159 -0.51 14.67 4.82
N TYR A 160 -1.83 14.71 5.01
CA TYR A 160 -2.84 14.27 4.05
C TYR A 160 -4.06 15.21 4.04
N GLY A 161 -5.07 14.86 3.24
CA GLY A 161 -6.33 15.57 3.07
C GLY A 161 -6.63 15.78 1.59
N GLY A 162 -7.41 16.81 1.28
CA GLY A 162 -7.66 17.26 -0.09
C GLY A 162 -6.36 17.68 -0.78
N GLU A 163 -5.74 18.76 -0.30
CA GLU A 163 -4.34 19.08 -0.56
C GLU A 163 -3.72 19.71 0.70
N PRO A 164 -2.82 19.00 1.41
CA PRO A 164 -2.20 19.53 2.62
C PRO A 164 -1.28 20.73 2.32
N LEU A 165 -0.56 20.71 1.19
CA LEU A 165 0.45 21.72 0.84
C LEU A 165 -0.09 22.79 -0.12
N LEU A 166 -1.31 23.29 0.12
CA LEU A 166 -1.81 24.51 -0.53
C LEU A 166 -1.07 25.73 0.01
N ALA A 167 -0.80 26.73 -0.83
CA ALA A 167 -0.17 27.99 -0.38
C ALA A 167 -0.91 28.63 0.82
N SER A 168 -2.25 28.54 0.83
CA SER A 168 -3.10 29.03 1.94
C SER A 168 -2.93 28.26 3.26
N ASN A 169 -2.39 27.05 3.23
CA ASN A 169 -2.16 26.22 4.41
C ASN A 169 -0.75 26.41 5.00
N LYS A 170 0.08 27.29 4.42
CA LYS A 170 1.48 27.49 4.83
C LYS A 170 1.63 27.68 6.34
N ASP A 171 0.82 28.54 6.94
CA ASP A 171 0.92 28.87 8.36
C ASP A 171 0.60 27.67 9.26
N ILE A 172 -0.45 26.91 8.93
CA ILE A 172 -0.86 25.76 9.74
C ILE A 172 0.11 24.59 9.55
N VAL A 173 0.59 24.33 8.34
CA VAL A 173 1.59 23.29 8.08
C VAL A 173 2.88 23.62 8.81
N SER A 174 3.32 24.89 8.77
CA SER A 174 4.48 25.35 9.55
C SER A 174 4.29 25.10 11.04
N TYR A 175 3.10 25.39 11.57
CA TYR A 175 2.78 25.12 12.98
C TYR A 175 2.80 23.63 13.31
N ILE A 176 2.22 22.78 12.47
CA ILE A 176 2.22 21.31 12.61
C ILE A 176 3.66 20.79 12.62
N VAL A 177 4.44 21.15 11.60
CA VAL A 177 5.80 20.64 11.40
C VAL A 177 6.70 21.09 12.53
N ASN A 178 6.78 22.39 12.84
CA ASN A 178 7.66 22.90 13.90
C ASN A 178 7.36 22.23 15.24
N LYS A 179 6.09 22.19 15.63
CA LYS A 179 5.69 21.57 16.89
C LYS A 179 6.01 20.07 16.94
N GLY A 180 5.83 19.35 15.85
CA GLY A 180 6.16 17.92 15.82
C GLY A 180 7.66 17.68 15.84
N VAL A 181 8.46 18.50 15.15
CA VAL A 181 9.93 18.43 15.20
C VAL A 181 10.44 18.62 16.63
N ASP A 182 9.89 19.60 17.37
CA ASP A 182 10.21 19.81 18.79
C ASP A 182 9.86 18.59 19.67
N LEU A 183 8.89 17.80 19.24
CA LEU A 183 8.45 16.55 19.88
C LEU A 183 9.17 15.30 19.33
N GLY A 184 10.15 15.46 18.44
CA GLY A 184 10.92 14.35 17.86
C GLY A 184 10.24 13.62 16.69
N TYR A 185 9.19 14.21 16.12
CA TYR A 185 8.56 13.72 14.89
C TYR A 185 9.25 14.29 13.65
N LYS A 186 9.21 13.48 12.59
CA LYS A 186 9.44 13.88 11.21
C LYS A 186 8.16 13.70 10.41
N PHE A 187 8.17 14.19 9.17
CA PHE A 187 6.99 14.26 8.35
C PHE A 187 7.22 13.69 6.97
N ASP A 188 6.16 13.09 6.45
CA ASP A 188 6.00 12.79 5.03
C ASP A 188 4.75 13.54 4.55
N ALA A 189 4.61 13.83 3.26
CA ALA A 189 3.41 14.45 2.72
C ALA A 189 2.95 13.74 1.43
N ILE A 190 1.65 13.53 1.31
CA ILE A 190 1.03 13.16 0.04
C ILE A 190 0.42 14.42 -0.54
N THR A 191 0.87 14.80 -1.74
CA THR A 191 0.56 16.09 -2.35
C THR A 191 0.35 15.93 -3.85
N ASN A 192 -0.37 16.86 -4.45
CA ASN A 192 -0.41 17.04 -5.90
C ASN A 192 0.80 17.81 -6.44
N GLY A 193 1.58 18.47 -5.58
CA GLY A 193 2.82 19.16 -5.93
C GLY A 193 2.67 20.54 -6.58
N TYR A 194 1.45 21.06 -6.76
CA TYR A 194 1.21 22.30 -7.51
C TYR A 194 1.74 23.57 -6.81
N ASP A 195 1.53 23.67 -5.49
CA ASP A 195 1.97 24.82 -4.67
C ASP A 195 3.27 24.52 -3.90
N LEU A 196 4.03 23.49 -4.31
CA LEU A 196 5.15 22.96 -3.53
C LEU A 196 6.26 24.00 -3.27
N ASP A 197 6.49 24.92 -4.19
CA ASP A 197 7.48 26.02 -4.08
C ASP A 197 7.25 26.87 -2.80
N HIS A 198 6.00 26.96 -2.33
CA HIS A 198 5.70 27.69 -1.09
C HIS A 198 6.22 26.98 0.17
N PHE A 199 6.67 25.74 0.07
CA PHE A 199 7.04 24.87 1.19
C PHE A 199 8.53 24.51 1.21
N GLU A 200 9.35 25.07 0.32
CA GLU A 200 10.78 24.75 0.16
C GLU A 200 11.56 24.77 1.48
N ASP A 201 11.35 25.78 2.33
CA ASP A 201 12.02 25.90 3.64
C ASP A 201 11.69 24.77 4.60
N MET A 202 10.57 24.05 4.42
CA MET A 202 10.16 22.91 5.23
C MET A 202 10.57 21.56 4.67
N LEU A 203 11.06 21.51 3.43
CA LEU A 203 11.52 20.26 2.82
C LEU A 203 12.93 19.93 3.31
N GLY A 204 13.14 18.68 3.71
CA GLY A 204 14.47 18.19 4.06
C GLY A 204 14.51 17.28 5.28
N PRO A 205 15.73 16.83 5.65
CA PRO A 205 15.95 15.93 6.77
C PRO A 205 15.35 16.47 8.07
N ASN A 206 14.73 15.60 8.86
CA ASN A 206 14.09 15.94 10.14
C ASN A 206 12.94 16.96 10.06
N ARG A 207 12.44 17.29 8.86
CA ARG A 207 11.20 18.07 8.65
C ARG A 207 10.25 17.26 7.75
N ILE A 208 9.92 17.75 6.55
CA ILE A 208 9.22 16.97 5.53
C ILE A 208 10.26 16.21 4.71
N GLU A 209 10.48 14.94 5.05
CA GLU A 209 11.54 14.09 4.49
C GLU A 209 11.15 13.42 3.17
N LYS A 210 9.88 13.05 3.02
CA LYS A 210 9.39 12.37 1.81
C LYS A 210 8.13 13.02 1.27
N LEU A 211 8.07 13.09 -0.05
CA LEU A 211 6.90 13.52 -0.79
C LEU A 211 6.41 12.36 -1.64
N GLN A 212 5.13 12.04 -1.51
CA GLN A 212 4.41 11.22 -2.48
C GLN A 212 3.61 12.16 -3.38
N ILE A 213 4.15 12.41 -4.58
CA ILE A 213 3.54 13.31 -5.57
C ILE A 213 2.61 12.53 -6.49
N THR A 214 1.38 12.99 -6.65
CA THR A 214 0.34 12.30 -7.44
C THR A 214 0.40 12.69 -8.92
N ILE A 215 0.65 11.73 -9.81
CA ILE A 215 0.73 11.93 -11.27
C ILE A 215 -0.05 10.82 -11.99
N ASP A 216 -1.03 11.19 -12.84
CA ASP A 216 -1.89 10.22 -13.55
C ASP A 216 -1.34 9.78 -14.93
N GLY A 217 -0.04 9.52 -15.02
CA GLY A 217 0.60 9.08 -16.26
C GLY A 217 0.97 10.22 -17.21
N THR A 218 0.64 10.07 -18.50
CA THR A 218 1.00 11.06 -19.54
C THR A 218 0.34 12.41 -19.29
N LYS A 219 0.91 13.50 -19.84
CA LYS A 219 0.36 14.86 -19.72
C LYS A 219 -1.13 14.93 -20.08
N ASP A 220 -1.52 14.34 -21.21
CA ASP A 220 -2.90 14.38 -21.67
C ASP A 220 -3.84 13.68 -20.69
N ARG A 221 -3.44 12.50 -20.18
CA ARG A 221 -4.23 11.78 -19.17
C ARG A 221 -4.29 12.55 -17.86
N HIS A 222 -3.16 13.09 -17.40
CA HIS A 222 -3.05 13.89 -16.19
C HIS A 222 -3.97 15.10 -16.24
N ASN A 223 -3.97 15.85 -17.34
CA ASN A 223 -4.78 17.06 -17.48
C ASN A 223 -6.27 16.76 -17.68
N LEU A 224 -6.61 15.58 -18.22
CA LEU A 224 -8.01 15.13 -18.31
C LEU A 224 -8.60 14.78 -16.95
N THR A 225 -7.80 14.22 -16.04
CA THR A 225 -8.29 13.74 -14.75
C THR A 225 -8.01 14.69 -13.60
N ARG A 226 -6.98 15.53 -13.64
CA ARG A 226 -6.60 16.41 -12.55
C ARG A 226 -6.96 17.85 -12.84
N ILE A 227 -8.26 18.15 -12.86
CA ILE A 227 -8.77 19.46 -13.27
C ILE A 227 -8.64 20.49 -12.14
N HIS A 228 -7.87 21.55 -12.36
CA HIS A 228 -7.71 22.64 -11.41
C HIS A 228 -8.98 23.50 -11.32
N TYR A 229 -9.44 23.84 -10.12
CA TYR A 229 -10.74 24.48 -9.91
C TYR A 229 -10.90 25.88 -10.53
N LYS A 230 -9.78 26.56 -10.84
CA LYS A 230 -9.77 27.88 -11.50
C LYS A 230 -9.43 27.82 -12.99
N GLU A 231 -8.85 26.73 -13.47
CA GLU A 231 -8.34 26.66 -14.83
C GLU A 231 -9.22 25.74 -15.66
N ASN A 232 -9.85 26.30 -16.70
CA ASN A 232 -10.36 25.46 -17.77
C ASN A 232 -9.18 24.69 -18.39
N ASN A 233 -9.41 23.43 -18.76
CA ASN A 233 -8.50 22.33 -19.18
C ASN A 233 -7.20 22.62 -19.97
N ALA A 234 -6.87 23.86 -20.33
CA ALA A 234 -5.76 24.22 -21.22
C ALA A 234 -4.40 24.43 -20.52
N ASN A 235 -4.34 24.77 -19.23
CA ASN A 235 -3.10 25.31 -18.62
C ASN A 235 -2.58 24.60 -17.35
N GLN A 236 -3.03 23.38 -17.07
CA GLN A 236 -2.44 22.60 -15.97
C GLN A 236 -1.06 22.10 -16.41
N GLN A 237 -0.03 22.85 -16.05
CA GLN A 237 1.35 22.39 -16.08
C GLN A 237 1.79 22.15 -14.64
N LEU A 238 2.34 20.97 -14.37
CA LEU A 238 3.31 20.84 -13.30
C LEU A 238 4.41 21.85 -13.65
N LYS A 239 4.62 22.88 -12.82
CA LYS A 239 5.75 23.79 -13.00
C LYS A 239 7.01 22.95 -12.98
N THR A 240 7.64 22.76 -14.14
CA THR A 240 8.97 22.19 -14.21
C THR A 240 9.95 23.31 -13.94
N SER A 241 11.07 22.98 -13.31
CA SER A 241 12.20 23.88 -13.00
C SER A 241 12.93 24.44 -14.24
N SER A 242 12.26 24.47 -15.39
CA SER A 242 12.71 25.03 -16.66
C SER A 242 12.16 26.43 -16.96
N ASP A 243 11.26 26.95 -16.12
CA ASP A 243 10.52 28.19 -16.39
C ASP A 243 10.97 29.37 -15.50
N SER A 244 12.18 29.31 -14.95
CA SER A 244 12.83 30.39 -14.17
C SER A 244 14.08 30.91 -14.87
#